data_AF-A0A3Q3B8V4-F1
#
_entry.id   AF-A0A3Q3B8V4-F1
#
_cell.length_a   1.000
_cell.length_b   1.000
_cell.length_c   1.000
_cell.angle_alpha   90.00
_cell.angle_beta   90.00
_cell.angle_gamma   90.00
#
_symmetry.space_group_name_H-M   'P 1'
#
loop_
_entity.id
_entity.type
_entity.pdbx_description
1 polymer ?
#
loop_
_entity_poly.entity_id
_entity_poly.type
_entity_poly.pdbx_seq_one_letter_code
_entity_poly.pdbx_strand_id
1 'polypeptide(L)'
;MRTICIFVCLLLVLPLVCVQQSSLGPVNIIYYNKGMTWKDAQSFCREKHIDLVTIKDENENQAFFESTGWLGLYRENSNSPWKWQDLAGFRTGTH
;
A
#
# COMPACT_ATOMS: atom_id res chain seq x y z
N MET A 1 -40.75 30.71 22.39
CA MET A 1 -40.57 29.72 23.48
C MET A 1 -39.50 28.74 23.05
N ARG A 2 -38.28 28.90 23.57
CA ARG A 2 -37.19 27.91 23.50
C ARG A 2 -37.47 26.87 24.61
N THR A 3 -37.11 25.60 24.47
CA THR A 3 -35.85 25.00 24.98
C THR A 3 -35.82 23.54 24.50
N ILE A 4 -34.71 22.97 24.01
CA ILE A 4 -33.77 22.06 24.71
C ILE A 4 -32.60 21.86 23.72
N CYS A 5 -31.36 22.27 24.03
CA CYS A 5 -30.35 21.72 24.94
C CYS A 5 -29.27 21.00 24.12
N ILE A 6 -28.40 21.79 23.48
CA ILE A 6 -27.13 21.28 22.93
C ILE A 6 -26.13 21.45 24.05
N PHE A 7 -25.73 20.31 24.61
CA PHE A 7 -24.71 20.22 25.63
C PHE A 7 -23.45 20.94 25.14
N VAL A 8 -23.11 22.01 25.83
CA VAL A 8 -21.78 22.60 25.85
C VAL A 8 -20.84 21.53 26.43
N CYS A 9 -20.42 20.60 25.58
CA CYS A 9 -19.08 20.00 25.61
C CYS A 9 -18.21 20.73 24.58
N LEU A 10 -18.37 22.05 24.54
CA LEU A 10 -17.29 22.96 24.20
C LEU A 10 -16.31 22.81 25.36
N LEU A 11 -15.32 21.95 25.18
CA LEU A 11 -13.96 22.07 25.70
C LEU A 11 -13.13 20.89 25.16
N LEU A 12 -12.30 21.22 24.16
CA LEU A 12 -10.94 20.72 23.96
C LEU A 12 -10.75 19.41 23.14
N VAL A 13 -9.82 19.50 22.17
CA VAL A 13 -9.03 18.41 21.52
C VAL A 13 -9.85 17.48 20.58
N LEU A 14 -9.83 17.54 19.25
CA LEU A 14 -8.88 17.97 18.22
C LEU A 14 -9.66 18.25 16.92
N PRO A 15 -9.12 19.06 15.98
CA PRO A 15 -9.56 19.07 14.60
C PRO A 15 -9.09 17.78 13.93
N LEU A 16 -9.74 16.65 14.21
CA LEU A 16 -9.72 15.52 13.29
C LEU A 16 -10.91 15.71 12.35
N VAL A 17 -10.76 16.72 11.49
CA VAL A 17 -11.09 16.49 10.09
C VAL A 17 -10.38 15.19 9.77
N CYS A 18 -11.10 14.07 9.78
CA CYS A 18 -10.64 12.88 9.11
C CYS A 18 -10.65 13.23 7.62
N VAL A 19 -9.70 14.07 7.21
CA VAL A 19 -9.17 14.00 5.86
C VAL A 19 -8.61 12.58 5.85
N GLN A 20 -9.42 11.62 5.41
CA GLN A 20 -8.89 10.46 4.72
C GLN A 20 -8.22 11.05 3.49
N GLN A 21 -7.03 11.60 3.71
CA GLN A 21 -6.06 11.79 2.67
C GLN A 21 -5.70 10.35 2.37
N SER A 22 -6.42 9.77 1.40
CA SER A 22 -5.97 8.59 0.71
C SER A 22 -4.54 8.95 0.30
N SER A 23 -3.56 8.43 1.05
CA SER A 23 -2.14 8.73 0.84
C SER A 23 -1.63 7.96 -0.38
N LEU A 24 -2.40 7.96 -1.46
CA LEU A 24 -1.94 7.68 -2.81
C LEU A 24 -1.14 8.89 -3.26
N GLY A 25 0.02 9.08 -2.64
CA GLY A 25 1.13 9.64 -3.39
C GLY A 25 1.34 8.78 -4.64
N PRO A 26 1.76 9.36 -5.78
CA PRO A 26 1.91 8.62 -7.02
C PRO A 26 2.84 7.41 -6.81
N VAL A 27 2.32 6.20 -7.04
CA VAL A 27 3.12 4.97 -7.02
C VAL A 27 4.07 5.02 -8.21
N ASN A 28 5.37 5.11 -7.94
CA ASN A 28 6.39 5.08 -8.99
C ASN A 28 6.76 3.62 -9.28
N ILE A 29 6.30 3.10 -10.42
CA ILE A 29 6.58 1.73 -10.86
C ILE A 29 7.81 1.75 -11.76
N ILE A 30 8.86 1.02 -11.37
CA ILE A 30 10.10 0.88 -12.15
C ILE A 30 10.15 -0.53 -12.74
N TYR A 31 10.26 -0.62 -14.07
CA TYR A 31 10.36 -1.89 -14.77
C TYR A 31 11.82 -2.32 -14.94
N TYR A 32 12.11 -3.59 -14.61
CA TYR A 32 13.40 -4.21 -14.84
C TYR A 32 13.27 -5.36 -15.84
N ASN A 33 13.85 -5.19 -17.03
CA ASN A 33 13.87 -6.23 -18.06
C ASN A 33 14.98 -7.26 -17.78
N LYS A 34 14.79 -8.10 -16.78
CA LYS A 34 15.69 -9.21 -16.43
C LYS A 34 14.90 -10.46 -16.11
N GLY A 35 15.28 -11.58 -16.73
CA GLY A 35 14.74 -12.90 -16.39
C GLY A 35 15.30 -13.38 -15.06
N MET A 36 14.56 -13.15 -13.97
CA MET A 36 14.94 -13.53 -12.60
C MET A 36 13.87 -14.45 -12.01
N THR A 37 14.22 -15.29 -11.03
CA THR A 37 13.19 -15.99 -10.24
C THR A 37 12.46 -14.99 -9.34
N TRP A 38 11.27 -15.34 -8.85
CA TRP A 38 10.52 -14.46 -7.94
C TRP A 38 11.34 -14.04 -6.70
N LYS A 39 12.10 -14.98 -6.12
CA LYS A 39 12.94 -14.73 -4.93
C LYS A 39 14.10 -13.79 -5.23
N ASP A 40 14.72 -13.95 -6.40
CA ASP A 40 15.83 -13.09 -6.82
C ASP A 40 15.32 -11.68 -7.15
N ALA A 41 14.16 -11.57 -7.80
CA ALA A 41 13.53 -10.28 -8.08
C ALA A 41 13.16 -9.55 -6.79
N GLN A 42 12.61 -10.26 -5.79
CA GLN A 42 12.32 -9.69 -4.47
C GLN A 42 13.58 -9.20 -3.77
N SER A 43 14.64 -10.00 -3.77
CA SER A 43 15.92 -9.64 -3.14
C SER A 43 16.55 -8.43 -3.83
N PHE A 44 16.56 -8.42 -5.16
CA PHE A 44 17.06 -7.32 -5.97
C PHE A 44 16.32 -6.00 -5.73
N CYS A 45 14.99 -6.03 -5.60
CA CYS A 45 14.21 -4.85 -5.24
C CYS A 45 14.62 -4.34 -3.84
N ARG A 46 14.72 -5.22 -2.85
CA ARG A 46 15.05 -4.85 -1.47
C ARG A 46 16.46 -4.30 -1.30
N GLU A 47 17.43 -4.81 -2.06
CA GLU A 47 18.78 -4.24 -2.15
C GLU A 47 18.77 -2.79 -2.65
N LYS A 48 17.74 -2.40 -3.42
CA LYS A 48 17.52 -1.05 -3.93
C LYS A 48 16.56 -0.23 -3.08
N HIS A 49 16.22 -0.71 -1.88
CA HIS A 49 15.25 -0.07 -0.98
C HIS A 49 13.88 0.16 -1.65
N ILE A 50 13.48 -0.73 -2.54
CA ILE A 50 12.14 -0.79 -3.13
C ILE A 50 11.57 -2.19 -2.96
N ASP A 51 10.29 -2.38 -3.26
CA ASP A 51 9.62 -3.67 -3.16
C ASP A 51 8.90 -4.02 -4.46
N LEU A 52 8.66 -5.32 -4.69
CA LEU A 52 7.75 -5.75 -5.76
C LEU A 52 6.36 -5.13 -5.58
N VAL A 53 5.74 -4.76 -6.69
CA VAL A 53 4.45 -4.06 -6.66
C VAL A 53 3.35 -4.94 -6.05
N THR A 54 2.51 -4.35 -5.21
CA THR A 54 1.27 -4.97 -4.72
C THR A 54 0.11 -4.22 -5.32
N ILE A 55 -0.84 -4.92 -5.93
CA ILE A 55 -2.01 -4.31 -6.55
C ILE A 55 -3.10 -4.19 -5.49
N LYS A 56 -3.49 -2.96 -5.15
CA LYS A 56 -4.48 -2.64 -4.12
C LYS A 56 -5.77 -2.08 -4.69
N ASP A 57 -5.72 -1.52 -5.89
CA ASP A 57 -6.89 -0.98 -6.57
C ASP A 57 -6.88 -1.31 -8.08
N GLU A 58 -8.01 -1.01 -8.72
CA GLU A 58 -8.22 -1.29 -10.14
C GLU A 58 -7.34 -0.43 -11.05
N ASN A 59 -6.94 0.77 -10.61
CA ASN A 59 -6.07 1.65 -11.39
C ASN A 59 -4.64 1.09 -11.45
N GLU A 60 -4.12 0.59 -10.31
CA GLU A 60 -2.85 -0.13 -10.24
C GLU A 60 -2.90 -1.43 -11.06
N ASN A 61 -4.05 -2.10 -11.11
CA ASN A 61 -4.25 -3.28 -11.93
C ASN A 61 -4.16 -2.97 -13.43
N GLN A 62 -4.77 -1.87 -13.88
CA GLN A 62 -4.69 -1.42 -15.28
C GLN A 62 -3.24 -1.08 -15.68
N ALA A 63 -2.48 -0.44 -14.79
CA ALA A 63 -1.08 -0.13 -15.04
C ALA A 63 -0.21 -1.39 -15.22
N PHE A 64 -0.58 -2.50 -14.58
CA PHE A 64 0.13 -3.77 -14.70
C PHE A 64 -0.41 -4.68 -15.82
N PHE A 65 -1.62 -4.41 -16.34
CA PHE A 65 -2.33 -5.30 -17.28
C PHE A 65 -1.55 -5.60 -18.56
N GLU A 66 -0.78 -4.63 -19.05
CA GLU A 66 0.05 -4.78 -20.26
C GLU A 66 1.49 -5.22 -19.94
N SER A 67 1.84 -5.37 -18.67
CA SER A 67 3.21 -5.67 -18.24
C SER A 67 3.37 -7.14 -17.85
N THR A 68 4.53 -7.71 -18.19
CA THR A 68 4.92 -9.06 -17.76
C THR A 68 6.03 -8.94 -16.73
N GLY A 69 5.77 -9.38 -15.50
CA GLY A 69 6.73 -9.25 -14.40
C GLY A 69 6.29 -9.95 -13.13
N TRP A 70 7.21 -10.01 -12.15
CA TRP A 70 6.91 -10.52 -10.83
C TRP A 70 6.17 -9.49 -9.99
N LEU A 71 5.10 -9.93 -9.34
CA LEU A 71 4.34 -9.17 -8.37
C LEU A 71 4.78 -9.55 -6.95
N GLY A 72 4.47 -8.71 -5.96
CA GLY A 72 4.63 -9.01 -4.54
C GLY A 72 3.69 -10.08 -4.01
N LEU A 73 3.17 -10.96 -4.87
CA LEU A 73 2.24 -12.04 -4.54
C LEU A 73 3.03 -13.34 -4.29
N TYR A 74 2.81 -13.97 -3.14
CA TYR A 74 3.51 -15.18 -2.75
C TYR A 74 2.60 -16.18 -2.03
N ARG A 75 3.03 -17.43 -1.96
CA ARG A 75 2.42 -18.48 -1.14
C ARG A 75 3.51 -19.35 -0.54
N GLU A 76 3.28 -19.85 0.66
CA GLU A 76 4.27 -20.67 1.38
C GLU A 76 4.46 -22.04 0.72
N ASN A 77 3.36 -22.66 0.27
CA ASN A 77 3.38 -23.91 -0.48
C ASN A 77 2.18 -23.97 -1.46
N SER A 78 2.04 -25.09 -2.18
CA SER A 78 0.98 -25.25 -3.20
C SER A 78 -0.45 -25.19 -2.65
N ASN A 79 -0.62 -25.49 -1.36
CA ASN A 79 -1.91 -25.60 -0.70
C ASN A 79 -2.23 -24.35 0.15
N SER A 80 -1.30 -23.42 0.27
CA SER A 80 -1.49 -22.16 0.99
C SER A 80 -2.21 -21.13 0.12
N PRO A 81 -3.07 -20.28 0.71
CA PRO A 81 -3.64 -19.15 0.01
C PRO A 81 -2.53 -18.17 -0.41
N TRP A 82 -2.78 -17.45 -1.50
CA TRP A 82 -1.91 -16.36 -1.92
C TRP A 82 -2.00 -15.20 -0.93
N LYS A 83 -0.84 -14.60 -0.67
CA LYS A 83 -0.67 -13.45 0.21
C LYS A 83 0.08 -12.37 -0.55
N TRP A 84 -0.31 -11.12 -0.35
CA TRP A 84 0.52 -9.99 -0.75
C TRP A 84 1.61 -9.78 0.29
N GLN A 85 2.80 -9.35 -0.15
CA GLN A 85 3.80 -8.87 0.79
C GLN A 85 3.30 -7.58 1.44
N ASP A 86 3.34 -7.52 2.77
CA ASP A 86 2.91 -6.33 3.48
C ASP A 86 3.92 -5.21 3.26
N LEU A 87 3.57 -4.24 2.41
CA LEU A 87 4.32 -2.98 2.25
C LEU A 87 4.24 -2.08 3.50
N ALA A 88 3.60 -2.54 4.59
CA ALA A 88 3.37 -1.77 5.80
C ALA A 88 4.68 -1.28 6.45
N GLY A 89 5.78 -2.03 6.29
CA GLY A 89 7.10 -1.65 6.81
C GLY A 89 7.74 -0.43 6.12
N PHE A 90 7.30 -0.07 4.92
CA PHE A 90 7.81 1.11 4.19
C PHE A 90 6.94 2.35 4.39
N ARG A 91 5.72 2.18 4.91
CA ARG A 91 4.76 3.28 5.13
C ARG A 91 4.99 4.01 6.45
N THR A 92 5.65 3.37 7.43
CA THR A 92 6.12 4.02 8.65
C THR A 92 7.54 4.52 8.45
N GLY A 93 7.73 5.49 7.56
CA GLY A 93 8.88 6.37 7.60
C GLY A 93 8.75 7.30 8.80
N THR A 94 8.82 6.75 10.02
CA THR A 94 9.05 7.51 11.24
C THR A 94 10.56 7.57 11.46
N HIS A 95 11.18 8.59 10.90
CA HIS A 95 12.28 9.28 11.58
C HIS A 95 11.70 10.49 12.30
#